data_AF-A0A4V2XEU5-F1
#
_entry.id   AF-A0A4V2XEU5-F1
#
_cell.length_a   1.000
_cell.length_b   1.000
_cell.length_c   1.000
_cell.angle_alpha   90.00
_cell.angle_beta   90.00
_cell.angle_gamma   90.00
#
_symmetry.space_group_name_H-M   'P 1'
#
loop_
_entity.id
_entity.type
_entity.pdbx_description
1 polymer ?
#
loop_
_entity_poly.entity_id
_entity_poly.type
_entity_poly.pdbx_seq_one_letter_code
_entity_poly.pdbx_strand_id
1 'polypeptide(L)' 'MDEPEETGPDPSAEWWTTSDVAHYLGVGVATVSAYRSRAQMPPPDLTVGRTHVWRPETIIEWQRERPRPGVGGRPPTSDA' A
#
# COMPACT_ATOMS: atom_id res chain seq x y z
N MET A 1 10.59 -15.37 24.49
CA MET A 1 11.03 -15.08 23.10
C MET A 1 9.76 -14.64 22.42
N ASP A 2 9.43 -13.39 22.63
CA ASP A 2 8.30 -12.75 21.97
C ASP A 2 8.92 -12.08 20.75
N GLU A 3 8.90 -12.78 19.62
CA GLU A 3 9.12 -12.12 18.34
C GLU A 3 7.99 -11.11 18.16
N PRO A 4 8.30 -9.84 17.85
CA PRO A 4 7.26 -8.85 17.64
C PRO A 4 6.41 -9.32 16.46
N GLU A 5 5.12 -9.52 16.71
CA GLU A 5 4.14 -9.76 15.65
C GLU A 5 4.16 -8.56 14.70
N GLU A 6 4.93 -8.68 13.61
CA GLU A 6 4.88 -7.76 12.48
C GLU A 6 3.43 -7.73 12.02
N THR A 7 2.73 -6.68 12.42
CA THR A 7 1.28 -6.67 12.40
C THR A 7 0.75 -6.50 10.98
N GLY A 8 1.58 -6.64 9.94
CA GLY A 8 1.24 -6.42 8.54
C GLY A 8 1.89 -7.42 7.58
N PRO A 9 1.63 -7.30 6.28
CA PRO A 9 2.04 -8.28 5.29
C PRO A 9 3.55 -8.23 5.07
N ASP A 10 4.16 -9.40 4.90
CA ASP A 10 5.59 -9.54 4.65
C ASP A 10 5.97 -8.87 3.31
N PRO A 11 6.88 -7.87 3.31
CA PRO A 11 7.33 -7.20 2.09
C PRO A 11 8.17 -8.10 1.17
N SER A 12 8.67 -9.23 1.67
CA SER A 12 9.42 -10.23 0.90
C SER A 12 8.54 -11.34 0.31
N ALA A 13 7.22 -11.30 0.56
CA ALA A 13 6.28 -12.25 -0.01
C ALA A 13 6.30 -12.21 -1.56
N GLU A 14 5.99 -13.33 -2.20
CA GLU A 14 5.95 -13.33 -3.67
C GLU A 14 4.74 -12.56 -4.21
N TRP A 15 3.61 -12.65 -3.50
CA TRP A 15 2.33 -12.09 -3.94
C TRP A 15 1.56 -11.49 -2.77
N TRP A 16 1.06 -10.27 -2.97
CA TRP A 16 0.11 -9.61 -2.09
C TRP A 16 -1.28 -9.62 -2.71
N THR A 17 -2.26 -10.05 -1.91
CA THR A 17 -3.67 -9.90 -2.24
C THR A 17 -4.14 -8.47 -2.02
N THR A 18 -5.39 -8.18 -2.39
CA THR A 18 -6.00 -6.88 -2.11
C THR A 18 -6.04 -6.58 -0.59
N SER A 19 -6.15 -7.60 0.25
CA SER A 19 -6.13 -7.46 1.71
C SER A 19 -4.74 -7.08 2.23
N ASP A 20 -3.69 -7.71 1.70
CA ASP A 20 -2.31 -7.40 2.06
C ASP A 20 -1.97 -5.97 1.65
N VAL A 21 -2.30 -5.57 0.42
CA VAL A 21 -2.15 -4.19 -0.05
C VAL A 21 -2.89 -3.21 0.86
N ALA A 22 -4.13 -3.52 1.25
CA ALA A 22 -4.91 -2.68 2.15
C ALA A 22 -4.23 -2.51 3.50
N HIS A 23 -3.74 -3.62 4.06
CA HIS A 23 -3.02 -3.65 5.32
C HIS A 23 -1.72 -2.84 5.26
N TYR A 24 -0.90 -3.03 4.23
CA TYR A 24 0.35 -2.29 4.04
C TYR A 24 0.11 -0.78 3.88
N LEU A 25 -0.95 -0.40 3.16
CA LEU A 25 -1.29 1.01 2.95
C LEU A 25 -2.04 1.64 4.14
N GLY A 26 -2.46 0.86 5.13
CA GLY A 26 -3.28 1.32 6.25
C GLY A 26 -4.66 1.82 5.82
N VAL A 27 -5.25 1.23 4.77
CA VAL A 27 -6.58 1.60 4.23
C VAL A 27 -7.50 0.39 4.19
N GLY A 28 -8.80 0.59 3.96
CA GLY A 28 -9.74 -0.52 3.75
C GLY A 28 -9.59 -1.19 2.37
N VAL A 29 -9.93 -2.47 2.27
CA VAL A 29 -9.97 -3.24 1.01
C VAL A 29 -10.84 -2.58 -0.06
N ALA A 30 -11.96 -1.95 0.36
CA ALA A 30 -12.82 -1.18 -0.53
C ALA A 30 -12.09 0.04 -1.13
N THR A 31 -11.21 0.69 -0.38
CA THR A 31 -10.37 1.80 -0.87
C THR A 31 -9.39 1.32 -1.93
N VAL A 32 -8.73 0.17 -1.72
CA VAL A 32 -7.85 -0.43 -2.72
C VAL A 32 -8.63 -0.78 -3.99
N SER A 33 -9.83 -1.35 -3.85
CA SER A 33 -10.70 -1.64 -4.99
C SER A 33 -11.10 -0.38 -5.75
N ALA A 34 -11.36 0.72 -5.06
CA ALA A 34 -11.66 2.02 -5.66
C ALA A 34 -10.43 2.66 -6.32
N TYR A 35 -9.22 2.48 -5.77
CA TYR A 35 -7.99 2.92 -6.42
C TYR A 35 -7.78 2.15 -7.71
N ARG A 36 -7.97 0.83 -7.70
CA ARG A 36 -7.85 -0.02 -8.90
C ARG A 36 -8.86 0.38 -9.98
N SER A 37 -10.13 0.54 -9.63
CA SER A 37 -11.18 0.89 -10.60
C SER A 37 -11.00 2.27 -11.23
N ARG A 38 -10.34 3.19 -10.51
CA ARG A 38 -10.01 4.54 -10.98
C ARG A 38 -8.60 4.65 -11.57
N ALA A 39 -7.88 3.53 -11.74
CA ALA A 39 -6.49 3.50 -12.19
C ALA A 39 -5.54 4.44 -11.41
N GLN A 40 -5.81 4.64 -10.11
CA GLN A 40 -4.99 5.46 -9.21
C GLN A 40 -3.87 4.66 -8.53
N MET A 41 -3.88 3.34 -8.69
CA MET A 41 -2.84 2.42 -8.26
C MET A 41 -2.39 1.55 -9.44
N PRO A 42 -1.25 0.86 -9.35
CA PRO A 42 -0.78 -0.03 -10.40
C PRO A 42 -1.81 -1.11 -10.72
N PRO A 43 -1.90 -1.55 -12.00
CA PRO A 43 -2.70 -2.71 -12.35
C PRO A 43 -2.16 -3.96 -11.60
N PRO A 44 -3.01 -4.96 -11.35
CA PRO A 44 -2.56 -6.21 -10.74
C PRO A 44 -1.63 -6.97 -11.67
N ASP A 45 -0.52 -7.46 -11.12
CA ASP A 45 0.47 -8.25 -11.85
C ASP A 45 -0.10 -9.60 -12.29
N LEU A 46 -0.96 -10.19 -11.45
CA LEU A 46 -1.65 -11.44 -11.75
C LEU A 46 -3.07 -11.42 -11.21
N THR A 47 -3.95 -12.16 -11.87
CA THR A 47 -5.28 -12.47 -11.36
C THR A 47 -5.40 -13.98 -11.17
N VAL A 48 -5.48 -14.43 -9.92
CA VAL A 48 -5.68 -15.82 -9.56
C VAL A 48 -7.18 -16.05 -9.37
N GLY A 49 -7.83 -16.59 -10.40
CA GLY A 49 -9.29 -16.73 -10.43
C GLY A 49 -10.00 -15.37 -10.42
N ARG A 50 -10.53 -14.97 -9.27
CA ARG A 50 -11.18 -13.66 -9.05
C ARG A 50 -10.35 -12.72 -8.16
N THR A 51 -9.24 -13.22 -7.63
CA THR A 51 -8.37 -12.48 -6.71
C THR A 51 -7.29 -11.78 -7.51
N HIS A 52 -7.19 -10.47 -7.35
CA HIS A 52 -6.13 -9.67 -7.93
C HIS A 52 -4.96 -9.65 -6.96
N VAL A 53 -3.76 -9.90 -7.48
CA VAL A 53 -2.52 -9.89 -6.71
C VAL A 53 -1.46 -9.01 -7.35
N TRP A 54 -0.58 -8.50 -6.50
CA TRP A 54 0.54 -7.65 -6.88
C TRP A 54 1.84 -8.21 -6.31
N ARG A 55 2.96 -7.91 -6.95
CA ARG A 55 4.27 -7.99 -6.29
C ARG A 55 4.32 -6.95 -5.17
N PRO A 56 4.86 -7.27 -3.98
CA PRO A 56 5.02 -6.27 -2.93
C PRO A 56 5.83 -5.06 -3.40
N GLU A 57 6.92 -5.31 -4.14
CA GLU A 57 7.79 -4.29 -4.72
C GLU A 57 7.01 -3.24 -5.52
N THR A 58 6.11 -3.67 -6.40
CA THR A 58 5.27 -2.78 -7.22
C THR A 58 4.43 -1.83 -6.37
N ILE A 59 3.86 -2.32 -5.26
CA ILE A 59 3.03 -1.52 -4.36
C ILE A 59 3.89 -0.60 -3.49
N ILE A 60 5.03 -1.10 -3.02
CA ILE A 60 5.99 -0.35 -2.20
C ILE A 60 6.56 0.83 -3.00
N GLU A 61 7.02 0.58 -4.22
CA GLU A 61 7.54 1.60 -5.13
C GLU A 61 6.47 2.65 -5.45
N TRP A 62 5.28 2.21 -5.87
CA TRP A 62 4.18 3.11 -6.13
C TRP A 62 3.82 3.97 -4.90
N GLN A 63 3.76 3.39 -3.70
CA GLN A 63 3.42 4.13 -2.47
C GLN A 63 4.51 5.15 -2.07
N ARG A 64 5.77 4.92 -2.47
CA ARG A 64 6.87 5.88 -2.28
C ARG A 64 6.75 7.05 -3.25
N GLU A 65 6.37 6.79 -4.49
CA GLU A 65 6.23 7.80 -5.54
C GLU A 65 4.89 8.56 -5.48
N ARG A 66 3.88 7.95 -4.87
CA ARG A 66 2.53 8.50 -4.81
C ARG A 66 2.55 9.90 -4.16
N PRO A 67 2.05 10.95 -4.85
CA PRO A 67 1.87 12.26 -4.24
C PRO A 67 0.82 12.13 -3.13
N ARG A 68 1.29 12.14 -1.88
CA ARG A 68 0.43 12.08 -0.69
C ARG A 68 -0.27 13.43 -0.53
N PRO A 69 -1.61 13.51 -0.66
CA PRO A 69 -2.33 14.74 -0.37
C PRO A 69 -2.18 15.05 1.12
N GLY A 70 -1.34 16.02 1.49
CA GLY A 70 -1.32 16.57 2.86
C GLY A 70 -0.05 16.43 3.71
N VAL A 71 1.07 15.86 3.22
CA VAL A 71 2.39 15.98 3.90
C VAL A 71 3.10 17.31 3.61
N GLY A 72 2.33 18.34 3.25
CA GLY A 72 2.73 19.75 3.21
C GLY A 72 2.13 20.53 4.39
N GLY A 73 2.03 19.91 5.56
CA GLY A 73 1.55 20.56 6.77
C GLY A 73 2.65 21.30 7.50
N ARG A 74 2.91 22.56 7.10
CA ARG A 74 3.67 23.62 7.80
C ARG A 74 5.14 23.29 8.18
N PRO A 75 6.16 23.99 7.63
CA PRO A 75 7.50 23.94 8.23
C PRO A 75 7.40 24.42 9.69
N PRO A 76 8.14 23.84 10.65
CA PRO A 76 8.19 24.42 12.00
C PRO A 76 8.69 25.85 11.81
N THR A 77 7.86 26.83 12.17
CA THR A 77 8.31 28.20 12.35
C THR A 77 9.38 28.14 13.43
N SER A 78 10.65 28.19 13.02
CA SER A 78 11.73 28.59 13.90
C SER A 78 11.44 30.04 14.29
N ASP A 79 10.90 30.21 15.49
CA ASP A 79 10.97 31.46 16.23
C ASP A 79 12.40 31.56 16.79
N ALA A 80 13.20 32.46 16.22
CA ALA A 80 14.46 32.96 16.77
C ALA A 80 14.87 34.25 16.04
#